data_AF-A0A973I0R5-F1
#
_entry.id   AF-A0A973I0R5-F1
#
_cell.length_a   1.000
_cell.length_b   1.000
_cell.length_c   1.000
_cell.angle_alpha   90.00
_cell.angle_beta   90.00
_cell.angle_gamma   90.00
#
_symmetry.space_group_name_H-M   'P 1'
#
loop_
_entity.id
_entity.type
_entity.pdbx_description
1 polymer ?
#
loop_
_entity_poly.entity_id
_entity_poly.type
_entity_poly.pdbx_seq_one_letter_code
_entity_poly.pdbx_strand_id
1 'polypeptide(L)'
;MREIVDIIEDLVSGLTFTSEIKTVTDNGNDNYTLGVCCTYQIQPHCYVAINGTDYLVTDIANNESITINSNVLPVVGDNIVIKAPGYYHGTIPAVNAEIDEKQNAQVSIDAPLVYLFEVISETFNNDEEAQIERESTLRLFFLARADFENWYTDDHYKYAIVPMRNLAYEFIESVNKNNCTFALFDSYTLINHAKFGQFTDNNGHINRFFNEGFSGVEMRVTLPILGENLACSDACNC
;
A
#
# COMPACT_ATOMS: atom_id res chain seq x y z
N MET A 1 14.43 8.70 -20.75
CA MET A 1 14.60 8.50 -19.30
C MET A 1 13.34 8.89 -18.56
N ARG A 2 12.69 7.90 -17.95
CA ARG A 2 11.47 8.08 -17.16
C ARG A 2 11.84 8.33 -15.69
N GLU A 3 11.19 9.29 -15.05
CA GLU A 3 11.41 9.62 -13.65
C GLU A 3 11.01 8.44 -12.75
N ILE A 4 11.76 8.20 -11.67
CA ILE A 4 11.45 7.08 -10.76
C ILE A 4 10.08 7.25 -10.09
N VAL A 5 9.64 8.49 -9.85
CA VAL A 5 8.32 8.80 -9.32
C VAL A 5 7.21 8.22 -10.20
N ASP A 6 7.31 8.38 -11.52
CA ASP A 6 6.34 7.86 -12.48
C ASP A 6 6.39 6.34 -12.54
N ILE A 7 7.59 5.75 -12.47
CA ILE A 7 7.77 4.29 -12.48
C ILE A 7 7.09 3.68 -11.25
N ILE A 8 7.27 4.29 -10.07
CA ILE A 8 6.63 3.82 -8.84
C ILE A 8 5.11 3.99 -8.92
N GLU A 9 4.60 5.09 -9.48
CA GLU A 9 3.16 5.30 -9.68
C GLU A 9 2.53 4.17 -10.50
N ASP A 10 3.14 3.80 -11.62
CA ASP A 10 2.68 2.69 -12.45
C ASP A 10 2.71 1.36 -11.70
N LEU A 11 3.77 1.09 -10.93
CA LEU A 11 3.85 -0.13 -10.13
C LEU A 11 2.73 -0.19 -9.10
N VAL A 12 2.46 0.90 -8.39
CA VAL A 12 1.45 0.98 -7.33
C VAL A 12 0.04 0.88 -7.91
N SER A 13 -0.24 1.61 -8.98
CA SER A 13 -1.54 1.57 -9.67
C SER A 13 -1.80 0.25 -10.39
N GLY A 14 -0.74 -0.46 -10.81
CA GLY A 14 -0.80 -1.78 -11.41
C GLY A 14 -0.97 -2.93 -10.41
N LEU A 15 -0.90 -2.67 -9.09
CA LEU A 15 -1.15 -3.71 -8.09
C LEU A 15 -2.61 -4.16 -8.15
N THR A 16 -2.81 -5.46 -8.33
CA THR A 16 -4.13 -6.08 -8.36
C THR A 16 -4.21 -7.16 -7.29
N PHE A 17 -5.29 -7.16 -6.53
CA PHE A 17 -5.45 -8.08 -5.41
C PHE A 17 -6.80 -8.77 -5.52
N THR A 18 -6.76 -10.10 -5.57
CA THR A 18 -7.95 -10.93 -5.63
C THR A 18 -7.79 -12.07 -4.65
N SER A 19 -8.81 -12.30 -3.82
CA SER A 19 -8.85 -13.40 -2.86
C SER A 19 -10.14 -14.19 -3.03
N GLU A 20 -10.04 -15.51 -3.06
CA GLU A 20 -11.21 -16.40 -3.21
C GLU A 20 -11.81 -16.73 -1.84
N ILE A 21 -13.14 -16.65 -1.71
CA ILE A 21 -13.85 -17.03 -0.49
C ILE A 21 -13.79 -18.56 -0.33
N LYS A 22 -13.14 -19.02 0.73
CA LYS A 22 -13.00 -20.45 1.05
C LYS A 22 -14.08 -20.97 1.98
N THR A 23 -14.54 -20.14 2.90
CA THR A 23 -15.62 -20.49 3.84
C THR A 23 -16.48 -19.27 4.14
N VAL A 24 -17.75 -19.50 4.45
CA VAL A 24 -18.68 -18.46 4.89
C VAL A 24 -19.29 -18.90 6.21
N THR A 25 -19.17 -18.06 7.23
CA THR A 25 -19.80 -18.24 8.55
C THR A 25 -20.79 -17.10 8.77
N ASP A 26 -22.06 -17.45 9.00
CA ASP A 26 -23.11 -16.50 9.36
C ASP A 26 -23.06 -16.23 10.87
N ASN A 27 -22.79 -14.98 11.24
CA ASN A 27 -22.72 -14.52 12.63
C ASN A 27 -24.05 -13.94 13.12
N GLY A 28 -25.09 -13.95 12.27
CA GLY A 28 -26.37 -13.30 12.49
C GLY A 28 -26.33 -11.79 12.28
N ASN A 29 -27.51 -11.16 12.19
CA ASN A 29 -27.68 -9.71 11.98
C ASN A 29 -26.94 -9.16 10.74
N ASP A 30 -27.07 -9.84 9.60
CA ASP A 30 -26.47 -9.43 8.32
C ASP A 30 -24.93 -9.32 8.38
N ASN A 31 -24.30 -10.10 9.27
CA ASN A 31 -22.86 -10.11 9.48
C ASN A 31 -22.26 -11.47 9.13
N TYR A 32 -21.29 -11.49 8.22
CA TYR A 32 -20.67 -12.72 7.71
C TYR A 32 -19.15 -12.68 7.84
N THR A 33 -18.57 -13.77 8.34
CA THR A 33 -17.11 -13.99 8.31
C THR A 33 -16.75 -14.87 7.11
N LEU A 34 -15.92 -14.31 6.24
CA LEU A 34 -15.41 -14.92 5.02
C LEU A 34 -13.99 -15.40 5.27
N GLY A 35 -13.77 -16.71 5.22
CA GLY A 35 -12.44 -17.29 5.29
C GLY A 35 -11.71 -17.14 3.96
N VAL A 36 -10.49 -16.61 4.01
CA VAL A 36 -9.64 -16.32 2.84
C VAL A 36 -8.20 -16.71 3.12
N CYS A 37 -7.42 -17.01 2.09
CA CYS A 37 -6.00 -17.36 2.27
C CYS A 37 -5.11 -16.12 2.51
N CYS A 38 -5.45 -15.01 1.85
CA CYS A 38 -4.71 -13.75 1.94
C CYS A 38 -5.71 -12.61 2.13
N THR A 39 -5.47 -11.77 3.14
CA THR A 39 -6.24 -10.54 3.36
C THR A 39 -5.59 -9.33 2.69
N TYR A 40 -4.35 -9.47 2.21
CA TYR A 40 -3.56 -8.40 1.59
C TYR A 40 -3.58 -7.13 2.46
N GLN A 41 -3.95 -5.98 1.87
CA GLN A 41 -4.05 -4.66 2.50
C GLN A 41 -5.44 -4.35 3.08
N ILE A 42 -6.36 -5.32 3.14
CA ILE A 42 -7.70 -5.10 3.70
C ILE A 42 -7.57 -4.66 5.18
N GLN A 43 -8.33 -3.64 5.53
CA GLN A 43 -8.41 -3.07 6.86
C GLN A 43 -9.88 -2.91 7.27
N PRO A 44 -10.20 -2.81 8.57
CA PRO A 44 -11.53 -2.40 8.98
C PRO A 44 -11.90 -1.05 8.35
N HIS A 45 -13.19 -0.89 8.05
CA HIS A 45 -13.79 0.31 7.47
C HIS A 45 -13.34 0.60 6.02
N CYS A 46 -12.69 -0.35 5.34
CA CYS A 46 -12.52 -0.30 3.88
C CYS A 46 -13.63 -1.07 3.16
N TYR A 47 -13.76 -0.81 1.85
CA TYR A 47 -14.68 -1.54 0.99
C TYR A 47 -13.92 -2.59 0.17
N VAL A 48 -14.58 -3.72 -0.06
CA VAL A 48 -14.13 -4.77 -0.97
C VAL A 48 -15.26 -5.13 -1.93
N ALA A 49 -14.92 -5.42 -3.18
CA ALA A 49 -15.92 -5.77 -4.19
C ALA A 49 -16.07 -7.29 -4.27
N ILE A 50 -17.30 -7.80 -4.13
CA ILE A 50 -17.64 -9.21 -4.34
C ILE A 50 -18.70 -9.24 -5.45
N ASN A 51 -18.40 -9.91 -6.56
CA ASN A 51 -19.27 -9.94 -7.76
C ASN A 51 -19.72 -8.54 -8.24
N GLY A 52 -18.84 -7.54 -8.10
CA GLY A 52 -19.09 -6.16 -8.52
C GLY A 52 -19.91 -5.31 -7.54
N THR A 53 -20.25 -5.84 -6.37
CA THR A 53 -20.91 -5.07 -5.29
C THR A 53 -19.91 -4.79 -4.17
N ASP A 54 -19.86 -3.54 -3.70
CA ASP A 54 -18.97 -3.12 -2.62
C ASP A 54 -19.56 -3.43 -1.24
N TYR A 55 -18.75 -4.07 -0.40
CA TYR A 55 -19.09 -4.43 0.98
C TYR A 55 -18.14 -3.79 1.96
N LEU A 56 -18.68 -3.22 3.04
CA LEU A 56 -17.89 -2.65 4.13
C LEU A 56 -17.32 -3.76 5.01
N VAL A 57 -16.00 -3.75 5.17
CA VAL A 57 -15.28 -4.64 6.09
C VAL A 57 -15.37 -4.09 7.51
N THR A 58 -15.79 -4.91 8.47
CA THR A 58 -15.98 -4.52 9.87
C THR A 58 -14.87 -5.02 10.78
N ASP A 59 -14.32 -6.21 10.51
CA ASP A 59 -13.19 -6.78 11.24
C ASP A 59 -12.36 -7.68 10.33
N ILE A 60 -11.12 -7.94 10.72
CA ILE A 60 -10.17 -8.79 9.99
C ILE A 60 -9.43 -9.72 10.95
N ALA A 61 -9.15 -10.94 10.48
CA ALA A 61 -8.08 -11.77 10.99
C ALA A 61 -7.05 -11.93 9.86
N ASN A 62 -5.88 -11.30 10.02
CA ASN A 62 -4.88 -11.18 8.96
C ASN A 62 -4.51 -12.55 8.36
N ASN A 63 -4.60 -12.65 7.03
CA ASN A 63 -4.34 -13.87 6.25
C ASN A 63 -5.19 -15.09 6.64
N GLU A 64 -6.36 -14.86 7.24
CA GLU A 64 -7.28 -15.93 7.65
C GLU A 64 -8.72 -15.61 7.28
N SER A 65 -9.22 -14.42 7.62
CA SER A 65 -10.62 -14.07 7.37
C SER A 65 -10.87 -12.57 7.35
N ILE A 66 -11.98 -12.18 6.72
CA ILE A 66 -12.56 -10.84 6.82
C ILE A 66 -14.01 -10.95 7.25
N THR A 67 -14.51 -9.96 7.96
CA THR A 67 -15.91 -9.88 8.38
C THR A 67 -16.56 -8.70 7.66
N ILE A 68 -17.72 -8.93 7.05
CA ILE A 68 -18.46 -7.93 6.28
C ILE A 68 -19.92 -7.85 6.74
N ASN A 69 -20.51 -6.67 6.59
CA ASN A 69 -21.96 -6.50 6.69
C ASN A 69 -22.59 -6.61 5.30
N SER A 70 -23.54 -7.52 5.13
CA SER A 70 -24.26 -7.74 3.88
C SER A 70 -25.68 -8.21 4.15
N ASN A 71 -26.65 -7.72 3.37
CA ASN A 71 -28.01 -8.26 3.36
C ASN A 71 -28.16 -9.49 2.44
N VAL A 72 -27.11 -9.86 1.71
CA VAL A 72 -27.05 -11.02 0.82
C VAL A 72 -25.93 -11.94 1.30
N LEU A 73 -26.25 -13.22 1.50
CA LEU A 73 -25.27 -14.24 1.87
C LEU A 73 -24.22 -14.41 0.75
N PRO A 74 -22.93 -14.13 0.99
CA PRO A 74 -21.86 -14.39 0.02
C PRO A 74 -21.70 -15.90 -0.23
N VAL A 75 -21.20 -16.29 -1.41
CA VAL A 75 -21.06 -17.70 -1.80
C VAL A 75 -19.59 -18.13 -1.77
N VAL A 76 -19.34 -19.35 -1.30
CA VAL A 76 -18.00 -19.97 -1.39
C VAL A 76 -17.58 -20.10 -2.85
N GLY A 77 -16.35 -19.69 -3.16
CA GLY A 77 -15.81 -19.65 -4.51
C GLY A 77 -15.96 -18.30 -5.21
N ASP A 78 -16.71 -17.34 -4.64
CA ASP A 78 -16.72 -15.97 -5.15
C ASP A 78 -15.36 -15.30 -4.94
N ASN A 79 -15.01 -14.37 -5.83
CA ASN A 79 -13.79 -13.59 -5.73
C ASN A 79 -14.05 -12.24 -5.06
N ILE A 80 -13.19 -11.92 -4.10
CA ILE A 80 -13.07 -10.61 -3.47
C ILE A 80 -12.02 -9.83 -4.26
N VAL A 81 -12.41 -8.71 -4.83
CA VAL A 81 -11.52 -7.78 -5.53
C VAL A 81 -11.24 -6.58 -4.63
N ILE A 82 -9.97 -6.26 -4.44
CA ILE A 82 -9.53 -5.16 -3.58
C ILE A 82 -8.90 -4.09 -4.46
N LYS A 83 -9.32 -2.84 -4.27
CA LYS A 83 -8.81 -1.70 -5.03
C LYS A 83 -7.31 -1.48 -4.74
N ALA A 84 -6.58 -1.07 -5.78
CA ALA A 84 -5.21 -0.58 -5.64
C ALA A 84 -5.14 0.59 -4.64
N PRO A 85 -4.06 0.71 -3.86
CA PRO A 85 -3.90 1.83 -2.93
C PRO A 85 -3.75 3.15 -3.69
N GLY A 86 -4.07 4.27 -3.03
CA GLY A 86 -3.75 5.60 -3.57
C GLY A 86 -2.24 5.83 -3.60
N TYR A 87 -1.73 6.51 -4.62
CA TYR A 87 -0.32 6.91 -4.70
C TYR A 87 -0.16 8.41 -4.51
N TYR A 88 0.82 8.80 -3.70
CA TYR A 88 1.19 10.18 -3.47
C TYR A 88 2.71 10.30 -3.45
N HIS A 89 3.23 11.42 -3.95
CA HIS A 89 4.64 11.74 -3.83
C HIS A 89 4.80 13.24 -3.55
N GLY A 90 5.92 13.63 -2.95
CA GLY A 90 6.19 15.04 -2.64
C GLY A 90 6.74 15.24 -1.24
N THR A 91 7.06 16.48 -0.89
CA THR A 91 7.32 16.86 0.50
C THR A 91 6.05 16.73 1.34
N ILE A 92 6.20 16.48 2.64
CA ILE A 92 5.07 16.35 3.58
C ILE A 92 4.10 17.55 3.50
N PRO A 93 4.57 18.82 3.49
CA PRO A 93 3.66 19.96 3.38
C PRO A 93 2.87 20.00 2.06
N ALA A 94 3.48 19.58 0.94
CA ALA A 94 2.83 19.57 -0.36
C ALA A 94 1.73 18.50 -0.43
N VAL A 95 2.03 17.29 0.03
CA VAL A 95 1.04 16.20 0.06
C VAL A 95 -0.10 16.51 1.02
N ASN A 96 0.17 17.17 2.16
CA ASN A 96 -0.89 17.65 3.04
C ASN A 96 -1.83 18.63 2.35
N ALA A 97 -1.28 19.62 1.63
CA ALA A 97 -2.10 20.60 0.93
C ALA A 97 -2.99 19.92 -0.13
N GLU A 98 -2.45 18.93 -0.85
CA GLU A 98 -3.22 18.14 -1.83
C GLU A 98 -4.33 17.30 -1.18
N ILE A 99 -4.01 16.66 -0.04
CA ILE A 99 -4.99 15.88 0.73
C ILE A 99 -6.10 16.80 1.26
N ASP A 100 -5.74 17.95 1.84
CA ASP A 100 -6.69 18.91 2.37
C ASP A 100 -7.61 19.47 1.27
N GLU A 101 -7.05 19.75 0.09
CA GLU A 101 -7.84 20.18 -1.08
C GLU A 101 -8.83 19.08 -1.52
N LYS A 102 -8.39 17.83 -1.62
CA LYS A 102 -9.25 16.68 -1.94
C LYS A 102 -10.38 16.51 -0.92
N GLN A 103 -10.08 16.59 0.37
CA GLN A 103 -11.08 16.51 1.44
C GLN A 103 -12.09 17.66 1.36
N ASN A 104 -11.64 18.89 1.13
CA ASN A 104 -12.50 20.06 0.97
C ASN A 104 -13.41 19.94 -0.26
N ALA A 105 -12.94 19.28 -1.32
CA ALA A 105 -13.73 18.94 -2.49
C ALA A 105 -14.66 17.74 -2.29
N GLN A 106 -14.76 17.19 -1.06
CA GLN A 106 -15.50 15.96 -0.74
C GLN A 106 -15.04 14.73 -1.54
N VAL A 107 -13.79 14.73 -2.00
CA VAL A 107 -13.16 13.57 -2.64
C VAL A 107 -12.58 12.69 -1.54
N SER A 108 -12.98 11.41 -1.53
CA SER A 108 -12.41 10.44 -0.59
C SER A 108 -10.91 10.28 -0.86
N ILE A 109 -10.11 10.35 0.21
CA ILE A 109 -8.73 9.86 0.16
C ILE A 109 -8.79 8.35 0.00
N ASP A 110 -8.16 7.84 -1.04
CA ASP A 110 -8.01 6.41 -1.27
C ASP A 110 -7.03 5.85 -0.22
N ALA A 111 -7.57 5.43 0.92
CA ALA A 111 -6.85 4.67 1.93
C ALA A 111 -7.11 3.15 1.71
N PRO A 112 -6.08 2.30 1.77
CA PRO A 112 -4.69 2.61 2.12
C PRO A 112 -3.93 3.38 1.03
N LEU A 113 -2.89 4.11 1.44
CA LEU A 113 -2.08 4.94 0.55
C LEU A 113 -0.60 4.53 0.58
N VAL A 114 0.06 4.69 -0.57
CA VAL A 114 1.50 4.58 -0.75
C VAL A 114 2.06 5.97 -0.98
N TYR A 115 2.92 6.43 -0.07
CA TYR A 115 3.53 7.74 -0.13
C TYR A 115 5.04 7.63 -0.39
N LEU A 116 5.50 8.21 -1.51
CA LEU A 116 6.93 8.33 -1.83
C LEU A 116 7.47 9.68 -1.32
N PHE A 117 8.45 9.60 -0.41
CA PHE A 117 9.12 10.79 0.11
C PHE A 117 10.03 11.40 -0.95
N GLU A 118 9.80 12.68 -1.30
CA GLU A 118 10.45 13.35 -2.43
C GLU A 118 11.97 13.52 -2.31
N VAL A 119 12.56 13.36 -1.13
CA VAL A 119 14.02 13.35 -0.97
C VAL A 119 14.58 12.03 -1.51
N ILE A 120 14.60 11.93 -2.84
CA ILE A 120 15.08 10.80 -3.62
C ILE A 120 16.54 11.07 -4.00
N SER A 121 17.40 10.08 -3.77
CA SER A 121 18.80 10.14 -4.17
C SER A 121 19.04 9.17 -5.30
N GLU A 122 19.51 9.66 -6.45
CA GLU A 122 19.86 8.84 -7.61
C GLU A 122 21.35 8.94 -7.92
N THR A 123 21.97 7.79 -8.20
CA THR A 123 23.35 7.70 -8.68
C THR A 123 23.32 7.16 -10.10
N PHE A 124 23.78 7.96 -11.05
CA PHE A 124 23.82 7.59 -12.47
C PHE A 124 25.15 6.98 -12.84
N ASN A 125 25.09 5.93 -13.66
CA ASN A 125 26.24 5.32 -14.29
C ASN A 125 26.43 5.93 -15.68
N ASN A 126 27.60 6.54 -15.92
CA ASN A 126 27.95 7.15 -17.20
C ASN A 126 28.64 6.16 -18.15
N ASP A 127 28.85 4.91 -17.74
CA ASP A 127 29.36 3.86 -18.59
C ASP A 127 28.23 3.33 -19.49
N GLU A 128 28.34 3.58 -20.80
CA GLU A 128 27.36 3.16 -21.80
C GLU A 128 27.24 1.63 -21.93
N GLU A 129 28.24 0.87 -21.46
CA GLU A 129 28.21 -0.60 -21.47
C GLU A 129 27.61 -1.19 -20.18
N ALA A 130 27.34 -0.36 -19.17
CA ALA A 130 26.79 -0.84 -17.91
C ALA A 130 25.32 -1.26 -18.05
N GLN A 131 24.97 -2.37 -17.40
CA GLN A 131 23.58 -2.85 -17.38
C GLN A 131 22.66 -1.98 -16.54
N ILE A 132 23.18 -1.51 -15.41
CA ILE A 132 22.48 -0.62 -14.50
C ILE A 132 22.79 0.82 -14.93
N GLU A 133 21.76 1.53 -15.35
CA GLU A 133 21.83 2.94 -15.72
C GLU A 133 21.91 3.81 -14.48
N ARG A 134 21.12 3.51 -13.45
CA ARG A 134 21.11 4.26 -12.20
C ARG A 134 20.62 3.45 -11.02
N GLU A 135 20.98 3.90 -9.83
CA GLU A 135 20.45 3.38 -8.57
C GLU A 135 19.64 4.47 -7.87
N SER A 136 18.37 4.19 -7.59
CA SER A 136 17.45 5.13 -6.93
C SER A 136 17.18 4.67 -5.51
N THR A 137 17.60 5.47 -4.52
CA THR A 137 17.33 5.21 -3.11
C THR A 137 16.02 5.86 -2.71
N LEU A 138 15.06 5.02 -2.31
CA LEU A 138 13.67 5.37 -2.08
C LEU A 138 13.28 5.18 -0.62
N ARG A 139 12.39 6.05 -0.16
CA ARG A 139 11.70 5.95 1.13
C ARG A 139 10.20 6.00 0.87
N LEU A 140 9.57 4.84 0.94
CA LEU A 140 8.14 4.64 0.71
C LEU A 140 7.43 4.43 2.04
N PHE A 141 6.20 4.92 2.15
CA PHE A 141 5.33 4.69 3.30
C PHE A 141 4.04 4.04 2.84
N PHE A 142 3.73 2.87 3.38
CA PHE A 142 2.48 2.17 3.21
C PHE A 142 1.62 2.49 4.42
N LEU A 143 0.59 3.30 4.24
CA LEU A 143 -0.17 3.91 5.34
C LEU A 143 -1.65 3.55 5.27
N ALA A 144 -2.16 3.13 6.41
CA ALA A 144 -3.56 2.84 6.69
C ALA A 144 -4.12 3.91 7.63
N ARG A 145 -5.41 4.26 7.44
CA ARG A 145 -6.12 5.11 8.40
C ARG A 145 -6.19 4.42 9.74
N ALA A 146 -5.94 5.16 10.81
CA ALA A 146 -5.85 4.62 12.15
C ALA A 146 -6.59 5.50 13.15
N ASP A 147 -7.38 4.86 14.00
CA ASP A 147 -8.14 5.52 15.05
C ASP A 147 -7.28 5.65 16.32
N PHE A 148 -6.58 6.77 16.45
CA PHE A 148 -5.64 6.96 17.56
C PHE A 148 -6.32 7.11 18.93
N GLU A 149 -7.62 7.38 18.95
CA GLU A 149 -8.41 7.58 20.16
C GLU A 149 -8.89 6.25 20.73
N ASN A 150 -9.31 5.33 19.85
CA ASN A 150 -9.89 4.05 20.24
C ASN A 150 -8.95 2.85 20.12
N TRP A 151 -7.85 2.96 19.36
CA TRP A 151 -6.91 1.84 19.17
C TRP A 151 -5.84 1.78 20.25
N TYR A 152 -5.66 0.58 20.82
CA TYR A 152 -4.48 0.21 21.58
C TYR A 152 -3.33 -0.12 20.62
N THR A 153 -2.12 -0.29 21.16
CA THR A 153 -0.94 -0.63 20.35
C THR A 153 -1.19 -1.88 19.49
N ASP A 154 -1.78 -2.93 20.06
CA ASP A 154 -2.05 -4.17 19.31
C ASP A 154 -3.05 -3.96 18.17
N ASP A 155 -4.02 -3.04 18.32
CA ASP A 155 -4.96 -2.68 17.25
C ASP A 155 -4.24 -1.99 16.10
N HIS A 156 -3.28 -1.09 16.38
CA HIS A 156 -2.43 -0.53 15.32
C HIS A 156 -1.66 -1.61 14.56
N TYR A 157 -1.19 -2.64 15.26
CA TYR A 157 -0.52 -3.76 14.61
C TYR A 157 -1.47 -4.60 13.77
N LYS A 158 -2.61 -4.98 14.34
CA LYS A 158 -3.61 -5.83 13.71
C LYS A 158 -4.24 -5.17 12.50
N TYR A 159 -4.68 -3.92 12.62
CA TYR A 159 -5.54 -3.25 11.63
C TYR A 159 -4.80 -2.37 10.63
N ALA A 160 -3.56 -1.96 10.93
CA ALA A 160 -2.78 -1.09 10.04
C ALA A 160 -1.42 -1.69 9.67
N ILE A 161 -0.57 -2.02 10.64
CA ILE A 161 0.82 -2.41 10.34
C ILE A 161 0.86 -3.72 9.56
N VAL A 162 0.18 -4.78 10.00
CA VAL A 162 0.21 -6.07 9.28
C VAL A 162 -0.36 -5.95 7.86
N PRO A 163 -1.54 -5.36 7.63
CA PRO A 163 -2.03 -5.10 6.28
C PRO A 163 -1.06 -4.29 5.41
N MET A 164 -0.41 -3.26 5.97
CA MET A 164 0.56 -2.45 5.24
C MET A 164 1.89 -3.18 4.98
N ARG A 165 2.29 -4.15 5.82
CA ARG A 165 3.41 -5.05 5.51
C ARG A 165 3.07 -5.96 4.34
N ASN A 166 1.86 -6.51 4.31
CA ASN A 166 1.41 -7.31 3.17
C ASN A 166 1.46 -6.47 1.88
N LEU A 167 0.95 -5.23 1.91
CA LEU A 167 1.04 -4.32 0.76
C LEU A 167 2.49 -4.05 0.32
N ALA A 168 3.39 -3.84 1.28
CA ALA A 168 4.81 -3.66 1.02
C ALA A 168 5.44 -4.91 0.36
N TYR A 169 5.02 -6.12 0.75
CA TYR A 169 5.49 -7.35 0.12
C TYR A 169 4.99 -7.49 -1.32
N GLU A 170 3.72 -7.19 -1.57
CA GLU A 170 3.14 -7.21 -2.92
C GLU A 170 3.81 -6.17 -3.83
N PHE A 171 4.17 -5.00 -3.29
CA PHE A 171 4.95 -4.01 -4.02
C PHE A 171 6.33 -4.56 -4.43
N ILE A 172 7.06 -5.19 -3.51
CA ILE A 172 8.37 -5.81 -3.82
C ILE A 172 8.22 -6.94 -4.83
N GLU A 173 7.17 -7.75 -4.72
CA GLU A 173 6.88 -8.78 -5.70
C GLU A 173 6.63 -8.18 -7.10
N SER A 174 5.91 -7.07 -7.18
CA SER A 174 5.70 -6.32 -8.42
C SER A 174 7.01 -5.79 -9.01
N VAL A 175 7.88 -5.20 -8.18
CA VAL A 175 9.23 -4.76 -8.59
C VAL A 175 10.04 -5.94 -9.14
N ASN A 176 10.08 -7.07 -8.44
CA ASN A 176 10.84 -8.26 -8.85
C ASN A 176 10.32 -8.90 -10.15
N LYS A 177 9.00 -8.82 -10.40
CA LYS A 177 8.40 -9.27 -11.66
C LYS A 177 8.71 -8.34 -12.83
N ASN A 178 8.98 -7.06 -12.55
CA ASN A 178 9.29 -6.05 -13.57
C ASN A 178 10.80 -6.03 -13.92
N ASN A 179 11.31 -7.19 -14.30
CA ASN A 179 12.73 -7.44 -14.61
C ASN A 179 13.23 -6.74 -15.89
N CYS A 180 12.33 -6.17 -16.70
CA CYS A 180 12.71 -5.28 -17.80
C CYS A 180 13.08 -3.88 -17.30
N THR A 181 12.62 -3.48 -16.10
CA THR A 181 12.86 -2.15 -15.54
C THR A 181 13.90 -2.20 -14.42
N PHE A 182 13.82 -3.20 -13.55
CA PHE A 182 14.68 -3.32 -12.38
C PHE A 182 15.64 -4.50 -12.52
N ALA A 183 16.89 -4.28 -12.16
CA ALA A 183 17.81 -5.39 -11.88
C ALA A 183 17.48 -6.02 -10.53
N LEU A 184 18.04 -7.20 -10.27
CA LEU A 184 17.93 -7.85 -8.96
C LEU A 184 18.60 -6.98 -7.88
N PHE A 185 17.99 -6.94 -6.70
CA PHE A 185 18.50 -6.26 -5.52
C PHE A 185 18.38 -7.17 -4.30
N ASP A 186 19.29 -7.02 -3.34
CA ASP A 186 19.47 -8.03 -2.29
C ASP A 186 18.53 -7.84 -1.09
N SER A 187 18.17 -6.59 -0.78
CA SER A 187 17.44 -6.31 0.45
C SER A 187 16.70 -4.98 0.45
N TYR A 188 15.71 -4.90 1.33
CA TYR A 188 14.98 -3.70 1.71
C TYR A 188 14.73 -3.74 3.21
N THR A 189 14.55 -2.58 3.83
CA THR A 189 14.25 -2.46 5.26
C THR A 189 12.80 -2.02 5.45
N LEU A 190 12.08 -2.70 6.36
CA LEU A 190 10.75 -2.29 6.80
C LEU A 190 10.80 -1.78 8.25
N ILE A 191 10.20 -0.62 8.50
CA ILE A 191 10.11 0.01 9.82
C ILE A 191 8.63 0.24 10.15
N ASN A 192 8.17 -0.32 11.26
CA ASN A 192 6.78 -0.17 11.68
C ASN A 192 6.56 1.18 12.37
N HIS A 193 5.46 1.84 12.02
CA HIS A 193 5.05 3.12 12.61
C HIS A 193 3.63 3.00 13.17
N ALA A 194 3.54 2.74 14.48
CA ALA A 194 2.30 2.94 15.22
C ALA A 194 2.16 4.43 15.52
N LYS A 195 1.09 5.06 15.05
CA LYS A 195 0.85 6.51 15.11
C LYS A 195 1.86 7.34 14.31
N PHE A 196 1.92 7.06 13.01
CA PHE A 196 2.78 7.78 12.07
C PHE A 196 2.54 9.29 12.10
N GLY A 197 3.62 10.04 12.12
CA GLY A 197 3.60 11.50 11.99
C GLY A 197 3.23 12.26 13.24
N GLN A 198 2.98 11.62 14.37
CA GLN A 198 2.73 12.30 15.64
C GLN A 198 4.05 12.60 16.36
N PHE A 199 4.35 13.88 16.58
CA PHE A 199 5.46 14.30 17.45
C PHE A 199 4.94 15.25 18.51
N THR A 200 5.35 15.01 19.75
CA THR A 200 5.14 15.95 20.84
C THR A 200 6.27 16.97 20.80
N ASP A 201 5.93 18.25 20.63
CA ASP A 201 6.93 19.30 20.82
C ASP A 201 7.29 19.46 22.31
N ASN A 202 8.39 20.16 22.59
CA ASN A 202 8.85 20.38 23.97
C ASN A 202 7.85 21.17 24.85
N ASN A 203 6.76 21.68 24.29
CA ASN A 203 5.70 22.41 24.99
C ASN A 203 4.43 21.57 25.17
N GLY A 204 4.43 20.30 24.75
CA GLY A 204 3.29 19.38 24.90
C GLY A 204 2.24 19.49 23.79
N HIS A 205 2.47 20.27 22.73
CA HIS A 205 1.59 20.26 21.56
C HIS A 205 1.93 19.05 20.66
N ILE A 206 0.87 18.38 20.21
CA ILE A 206 0.97 17.31 19.24
C ILE A 206 0.96 17.93 17.84
N ASN A 207 2.09 17.85 17.14
CA ASN A 207 2.15 18.14 15.71
C ASN A 207 1.97 16.84 14.94
N ARG A 208 1.19 16.87 13.85
CA ARG A 208 0.98 15.73 12.96
C ARG A 208 1.56 16.01 11.59
N PHE A 209 2.20 15.01 10.97
CA PHE A 209 2.63 15.10 9.57
C PHE A 209 1.46 15.08 8.60
N PHE A 210 0.32 14.46 8.94
CA PHE A 210 -0.92 14.52 8.18
C PHE A 210 -2.05 14.98 9.10
N ASN A 211 -3.07 15.67 8.58
CA ASN A 211 -4.22 16.09 9.39
C ASN A 211 -5.01 14.89 9.94
N GLU A 212 -5.01 13.76 9.23
CA GLU A 212 -5.55 12.47 9.68
C GLU A 212 -4.51 11.60 10.40
N GLY A 213 -4.98 10.69 11.26
CA GLY A 213 -4.13 9.69 11.94
C GLY A 213 -3.83 8.51 11.02
N PHE A 214 -2.54 8.27 10.75
CA PHE A 214 -2.08 7.11 9.98
C PHE A 214 -1.23 6.16 10.82
N SER A 215 -1.27 4.88 10.48
CA SER A 215 -0.30 3.88 10.96
C SER A 215 0.07 2.99 9.80
N GLY A 216 1.25 2.36 9.87
CA GLY A 216 1.70 1.53 8.77
C GLY A 216 3.18 1.26 8.81
N VAL A 217 3.79 1.21 7.62
CA VAL A 217 5.15 0.71 7.43
C VAL A 217 5.92 1.65 6.51
N GLU A 218 7.14 1.99 6.92
CA GLU A 218 8.12 2.63 6.07
C GLU A 218 9.02 1.58 5.43
N MET A 219 9.17 1.63 4.12
CA MET A 219 10.15 0.87 3.37
C MET A 219 11.30 1.76 2.92
N ARG A 220 12.52 1.28 3.16
CA ARG A 220 13.74 1.85 2.58
C ARG A 220 14.36 0.82 1.65
N VAL A 221 14.56 1.21 0.40
CA VAL A 221 15.09 0.34 -0.64
C VAL A 221 15.93 1.14 -1.62
N THR A 222 16.96 0.53 -2.17
CA THR A 222 17.71 1.05 -3.32
C THR A 222 17.37 0.17 -4.51
N LEU A 223 16.73 0.76 -5.52
CA LEU A 223 16.30 0.04 -6.72
C LEU A 223 17.31 0.31 -7.85
N PRO A 224 17.99 -0.73 -8.36
CA PRO A 224 18.82 -0.62 -9.55
C PRO A 224 17.95 -0.64 -10.81
N ILE A 225 18.05 0.40 -11.63
CA ILE A 225 17.25 0.58 -12.84
C ILE A 225 18.10 0.25 -14.05
N LEU A 226 17.56 -0.61 -14.93
CA LEU A 226 18.22 -1.04 -16.15
C LEU A 226 18.20 0.08 -17.20
N GLY A 227 19.28 0.18 -17.98
CA GLY A 227 19.34 1.13 -19.09
C GLY A 227 18.41 0.77 -20.25
N GLU A 228 17.90 1.78 -20.95
CA GLU A 228 16.93 1.63 -22.07
C GLU A 228 17.38 0.63 -23.16
N ASN A 229 18.69 0.45 -23.37
CA ASN A 229 19.24 -0.50 -24.36
C ASN A 229 19.25 -1.98 -23.91
N LEU A 230 19.04 -2.22 -22.61
CA LEU A 230 19.10 -3.54 -21.97
C LEU A 230 17.79 -3.90 -21.26
N ALA A 231 16.88 -2.93 -21.12
CA ALA A 231 15.49 -3.11 -20.78
C ALA A 231 14.78 -3.91 -21.89
N CYS A 232 14.95 -5.24 -21.84
CA CYS A 232 14.33 -6.20 -22.74
C CYS A 232 14.60 -5.93 -24.23
N SER A 233 15.88 -5.91 -24.62
CA SER A 233 16.24 -6.34 -25.98
C SER A 233 15.99 -7.85 -26.09
N ASP A 234 15.00 -8.23 -26.90
CA ASP A 234 14.62 -9.60 -27.29
C ASP A 234 13.69 -10.44 -26.37
N ALA A 235 12.58 -9.89 -25.86
CA ALA A 235 11.50 -10.74 -25.31
C ALA A 235 10.07 -10.17 -25.41
N CYS A 236 9.67 -9.66 -26.58
CA CYS A 236 8.28 -9.85 -26.98
C CYS A 236 8.13 -11.31 -27.44
N ASN A 237 7.57 -12.17 -26.58
CA ASN A 237 6.66 -13.28 -26.90
C ASN A 237 6.50 -14.23 -25.70
N CYS A 238 5.46 -14.00 -24.90
CA CYS A 238 4.66 -15.00 -24.20
C CYS A 238 3.26 -14.39 -24.01
#